data_AF-A0A259DDY7-F1
#
_entry.id   AF-A0A259DDY7-F1
#
_cell.length_a   1.000
_cell.length_b   1.000
_cell.length_c   1.000
_cell.angle_alpha   90.00
_cell.angle_beta   90.00
_cell.angle_gamma   90.00
#
_symmetry.space_group_name_H-M   'P 1'
#
loop_
_entity.id
_entity.type
_entity.pdbx_description
1 polymer ?
#
loop_
_entity_poly.entity_id
_entity_poly.type
_entity_poly.pdbx_seq_one_letter_code
_entity_poly.pdbx_strand_id
1 'polypeptide(L)'
;MNTPAAAPETTASLASRLLGGCRVLREPVQTALQAHDAILHGLPSAALMQLIDNTGILSRGDALEKAIGISLRTLQRRKKDAAHSQLSVEQSGRTWRFAEVLAQATDVMGSQAVAESWLESPAIGLDN
;
A
#
# COMPACT_ATOMS: atom_id res chain seq x y z
N MET A 1 -33.73 7.86 17.41
CA MET A 1 -32.77 8.24 16.34
C MET A 1 -31.39 7.81 16.81
N ASN A 2 -30.97 6.60 16.46
CA ASN A 2 -29.61 6.14 16.75
C ASN A 2 -28.72 6.59 15.61
N THR A 3 -27.87 7.57 15.89
CA THR A 3 -26.73 7.91 15.04
C THR A 3 -25.84 6.66 14.92
N PRO A 4 -25.54 6.15 13.72
CA PRO A 4 -24.53 5.10 13.61
C PRO A 4 -23.20 5.75 14.01
N ALA A 5 -22.68 5.33 15.17
CA ALA A 5 -21.30 5.60 15.54
C ALA A 5 -20.43 5.22 14.34
N ALA A 6 -19.66 6.19 13.83
CA ALA A 6 -18.66 5.93 12.80
C ALA A 6 -17.86 4.71 13.25
N ALA A 7 -17.91 3.63 12.46
CA ALA A 7 -17.09 2.46 12.71
C ALA A 7 -15.63 2.94 12.84
N PRO A 8 -14.83 2.37 13.77
CA PRO A 8 -13.41 2.70 13.81
C PRO A 8 -12.84 2.50 12.41
N GLU A 9 -12.14 3.50 11.88
CA GLU A 9 -11.49 3.37 10.57
C GLU A 9 -10.60 2.13 10.64
N THR A 10 -10.97 1.07 9.92
CA THR A 10 -10.22 -0.17 9.95
C THR A 10 -8.88 0.06 9.26
N THR A 11 -7.82 -0.60 9.73
CA THR A 11 -6.50 -0.54 9.08
C THR A 11 -6.60 -0.85 7.58
N ALA A 12 -7.50 -1.76 7.19
CA ALA A 12 -7.80 -2.07 5.80
C ALA A 12 -8.33 -0.86 5.02
N SER A 13 -9.21 -0.06 5.61
CA SER A 13 -9.72 1.16 4.99
C SER A 13 -8.62 2.22 4.84
N LEU A 14 -7.78 2.41 5.85
CA LEU A 14 -6.64 3.33 5.78
C LEU A 14 -5.62 2.90 4.71
N ALA A 15 -5.27 1.61 4.68
CA ALA A 15 -4.40 1.05 3.66
C ALA A 15 -4.99 1.25 2.25
N SER A 16 -6.30 1.02 2.09
CA SER A 16 -6.98 1.25 0.82
C SER A 16 -6.84 2.70 0.33
N ARG A 17 -6.90 3.68 1.24
CA ARG A 17 -6.76 5.11 0.92
C ARG A 17 -5.36 5.44 0.40
N LEU A 18 -4.32 4.88 1.02
CA LEU A 18 -2.92 5.03 0.56
C LEU A 18 -2.71 4.46 -0.85
N LEU A 19 -3.48 3.43 -1.22
CA LEU A 19 -3.47 2.80 -2.54
C LEU A 19 -4.36 3.49 -3.59
N GLY A 20 -4.95 4.64 -3.26
CA GLY A 20 -5.84 5.41 -4.15
C GLY A 20 -7.33 5.09 -4.02
N GLY A 21 -7.71 4.27 -3.03
CA GLY A 21 -9.09 3.97 -2.64
C GLY A 21 -9.92 3.32 -3.75
N CYS A 22 -11.25 3.47 -3.66
CA CYS A 22 -12.20 2.88 -4.62
C CYS A 22 -11.94 3.30 -6.07
N ARG A 23 -11.36 4.50 -6.30
CA ARG A 23 -11.05 4.99 -7.65
C ARG A 23 -10.04 4.09 -8.37
N VAL A 24 -9.09 3.52 -7.62
CA VAL A 24 -8.02 2.70 -8.17
C VAL A 24 -8.30 1.22 -7.97
N LEU A 25 -8.73 0.83 -6.78
CA LEU A 25 -9.03 -0.56 -6.43
C LEU A 25 -10.34 -1.07 -7.03
N ARG A 26 -11.15 -0.19 -7.63
CA ARG A 26 -12.48 -0.45 -8.23
C ARG A 26 -13.56 -0.88 -7.24
N GLU A 27 -13.17 -1.39 -6.08
CA GLU A 27 -14.05 -1.79 -4.99
C GLU A 27 -13.63 -1.17 -3.65
N PRO A 28 -14.58 -0.84 -2.76
CA PRO A 28 -14.27 -0.39 -1.42
C PRO A 28 -13.72 -1.55 -0.58
N VAL A 29 -12.49 -1.41 -0.08
CA VAL A 29 -11.89 -2.38 0.83
C VAL A 29 -11.97 -1.83 2.26
N GLN A 30 -12.88 -2.39 3.05
CA GLN A 30 -13.12 -2.00 4.45
C GLN A 30 -12.84 -3.14 5.43
N THR A 31 -12.72 -4.36 4.95
CA THR A 31 -12.48 -5.56 5.78
C THR A 31 -11.25 -6.31 5.32
N ALA A 32 -10.66 -7.11 6.22
CA ALA A 32 -9.53 -7.97 5.89
C ALA A 32 -9.87 -9.02 4.81
N LEU A 33 -11.13 -9.48 4.74
CA LEU A 33 -11.58 -10.42 3.72
C LEU A 33 -11.59 -9.76 2.33
N GLN A 34 -12.14 -8.54 2.23
CA GLN A 34 -12.11 -7.77 0.97
C GLN A 34 -10.68 -7.46 0.52
N ALA A 35 -9.78 -7.20 1.48
CA ALA A 35 -8.36 -7.01 1.18
C ALA A 35 -7.74 -8.29 0.61
N HIS A 36 -8.04 -9.44 1.21
CA HIS A 36 -7.59 -10.73 0.74
C HIS A 36 -8.07 -11.02 -0.68
N ASP A 37 -9.35 -10.82 -0.97
CA ASP A 37 -9.92 -11.02 -2.31
C ASP A 37 -9.27 -10.10 -3.35
N ALA A 38 -9.06 -8.82 -3.00
CA ALA A 38 -8.38 -7.85 -3.86
C ALA A 38 -6.91 -8.25 -4.15
N ILE A 39 -6.21 -8.82 -3.17
CA ILE A 39 -4.84 -9.34 -3.34
C ILE A 39 -4.84 -10.57 -4.26
N LEU A 40 -5.77 -11.50 -4.08
CA LEU A 40 -5.89 -12.70 -4.92
C LEU A 40 -6.23 -12.37 -6.38
N HIS A 41 -7.09 -11.39 -6.60
CA HIS A 41 -7.42 -10.90 -7.95
C HIS A 41 -6.28 -10.10 -8.60
N GLY A 42 -5.29 -9.68 -7.83
CA GLY A 42 -4.19 -8.85 -8.28
C GLY A 42 -4.56 -7.37 -8.27
N LEU A 43 -3.82 -6.59 -7.49
CA LEU A 43 -4.02 -5.14 -7.42
C LEU A 43 -3.63 -4.48 -8.74
N PRO A 44 -4.35 -3.44 -9.18
CA PRO A 44 -3.94 -2.66 -10.34
C PRO A 44 -2.55 -2.05 -10.14
N SER A 45 -1.71 -2.01 -11.18
CA SER A 45 -0.40 -1.35 -11.10
C SER A 45 -0.51 0.14 -10.71
N ALA A 46 -1.65 0.76 -11.00
CA ALA A 46 -2.01 2.10 -10.55
C ALA A 46 -2.04 2.22 -9.02
N ALA A 47 -2.39 1.17 -8.28
CA ALA A 47 -2.41 1.18 -6.82
C ALA A 47 -1.00 1.32 -6.25
N LEU A 48 -0.04 0.56 -6.79
CA LEU A 48 1.36 0.68 -6.41
C LEU A 48 1.97 2.01 -6.83
N MET A 49 1.58 2.58 -7.99
CA MET A 49 1.99 3.94 -8.35
C MET A 49 1.46 4.98 -7.36
N GLN A 50 0.19 4.93 -6.98
CA GLN A 50 -0.35 5.82 -5.96
C GLN A 50 0.43 5.70 -4.65
N LEU A 51 0.77 4.47 -4.25
CA LEU A 51 1.59 4.26 -3.06
C LEU A 51 2.97 4.92 -3.19
N ILE A 52 3.64 4.76 -4.33
CA ILE A 52 4.95 5.39 -4.59
C ILE A 52 4.83 6.93 -4.61
N ASP A 53 3.80 7.47 -5.26
CA ASP A 53 3.57 8.91 -5.34
C ASP A 53 3.24 9.52 -3.96
N ASN A 54 2.56 8.73 -3.11
CA ASN A 54 2.21 9.12 -1.76
C ASN A 54 3.34 8.89 -0.75
N THR A 55 4.38 8.10 -1.06
CA THR A 55 5.42 7.71 -0.10
C THR A 55 6.82 7.99 -0.65
N GLY A 56 7.57 8.85 0.05
CA GLY A 56 8.90 9.26 -0.41
C GLY A 56 9.91 8.12 -0.38
N ILE A 57 9.74 7.18 0.56
CA ILE A 57 10.66 6.06 0.81
C ILE A 57 10.74 5.06 -0.35
N LEU A 58 9.61 4.68 -0.97
CA LEU A 58 9.60 3.67 -2.04
C LEU A 58 10.24 4.18 -3.34
N SER A 59 10.34 5.50 -3.52
CA SER A 59 10.98 6.11 -4.68
C SER A 59 12.52 6.12 -4.61
N ARG A 60 13.11 5.72 -3.47
CA ARG A 60 14.56 5.83 -3.22
C ARG A 60 15.30 4.53 -3.48
N GLY A 61 16.36 4.60 -4.29
CA GLY A 61 17.30 3.50 -4.49
C GLY A 61 16.62 2.19 -4.91
N ASP A 62 16.90 1.12 -4.16
CA ASP A 62 16.35 -0.22 -4.37
C ASP A 62 15.17 -0.56 -3.41
N ALA A 63 14.64 0.43 -2.68
CA ALA A 63 13.60 0.22 -1.68
C ALA A 63 12.34 -0.43 -2.26
N LEU A 64 11.89 -0.01 -3.45
CA LEU A 64 10.75 -0.63 -4.12
C LEU A 64 11.00 -2.09 -4.48
N GLU A 65 12.21 -2.41 -4.94
CA GLU A 65 12.58 -3.78 -5.31
C GLU A 65 12.67 -4.67 -4.07
N LYS A 66 13.25 -4.17 -2.97
CA LYS A 66 13.32 -4.89 -1.69
C LYS A 66 11.94 -5.05 -1.04
N ALA A 67 11.12 -4.01 -1.04
CA ALA A 67 9.83 -4.01 -0.36
C ALA A 67 8.79 -4.79 -1.16
N ILE A 68 8.73 -4.61 -2.48
CA ILE A 68 7.66 -5.13 -3.31
C ILE A 68 8.14 -6.28 -4.21
N GLY A 69 9.38 -6.24 -4.71
CA GLY A 69 9.93 -7.26 -5.63
C GLY A 69 9.88 -6.85 -7.10
N ILE A 70 9.69 -5.56 -7.37
CA ILE A 70 9.66 -5.00 -8.73
C ILE A 70 10.42 -3.67 -8.78
N SER A 71 11.18 -3.44 -9.85
CA SER A 71 11.84 -2.14 -10.06
C SER A 71 10.87 -1.10 -10.66
N LEU A 72 11.12 0.18 -10.35
CA LEU A 72 10.30 1.30 -10.85
C LEU A 72 10.23 1.31 -12.38
N ARG A 73 11.35 1.01 -13.05
CA ARG A 73 11.45 0.88 -14.51
C ARG A 73 10.50 -0.20 -15.05
N THR A 74 10.45 -1.35 -14.40
CA THR A 74 9.61 -2.47 -14.83
C THR A 74 8.13 -2.13 -14.64
N LEU A 75 7.79 -1.48 -13.53
CA LEU A 75 6.44 -0.99 -13.25
C LEU A 75 5.97 0.03 -14.31
N GLN A 76 6.82 1.03 -14.62
CA GLN A 76 6.52 2.06 -15.62
C GLN A 76 6.34 1.47 -17.03
N ARG A 77 7.17 0.50 -17.42
CA ARG A 77 7.04 -0.21 -18.69
C ARG A 77 5.72 -0.97 -18.77
N ARG A 78 5.39 -1.76 -17.74
CA ARG A 78 4.12 -2.54 -17.68
C ARG A 78 2.88 -1.66 -17.83
N LYS A 79 2.87 -0.49 -17.20
CA LYS A 79 1.77 0.49 -17.32
C LYS A 79 1.57 0.97 -18.76
N LYS A 80 2.67 1.24 -19.46
CA LYS A 80 2.64 1.76 -20.83
C LYS A 80 2.15 0.69 -21.82
N ASP A 81 2.57 -0.55 -21.62
CA ASP A 81 2.25 -1.67 -22.51
C ASP A 81 0.83 -2.21 -22.26
N ALA A 82 0.33 -2.12 -21.02
CA ALA A 82 -1.01 -2.52 -20.66
C ALA A 82 -1.63 -1.47 -19.72
N ALA A 83 -2.56 -0.67 -20.25
CA ALA A 83 -3.29 0.37 -19.51
C ALA A 83 -4.01 -0.14 -18.24
N HIS A 84 -4.19 -1.46 -18.10
CA HIS A 84 -4.78 -2.14 -16.95
C HIS A 84 -3.90 -3.27 -16.40
N SER A 85 -2.57 -3.15 -16.45
CA SER A 85 -1.69 -4.17 -15.89
C SER A 85 -1.96 -4.40 -14.40
N GLN A 86 -2.22 -5.64 -14.01
CA GLN A 86 -2.33 -6.05 -12.61
C GLN A 86 -0.96 -6.51 -12.09
N LEU A 87 -0.76 -6.35 -10.79
CA LEU A 87 0.35 -6.95 -10.06
C LEU A 87 0.07 -8.43 -9.85
N SER A 88 1.11 -9.26 -9.72
CA SER A 88 0.90 -10.65 -9.30
C SER A 88 0.37 -10.70 -7.87
N VAL A 89 -0.17 -11.83 -7.44
CA VAL A 89 -0.70 -12.04 -6.09
C VAL A 89 0.35 -11.72 -5.02
N GLU A 90 1.59 -12.17 -5.22
CA GLU A 90 2.70 -11.88 -4.30
C GLU A 90 2.97 -10.37 -4.18
N GLN A 91 3.13 -9.70 -5.33
CA GLN A 91 3.40 -8.26 -5.39
C GLN A 91 2.24 -7.45 -4.81
N SER A 92 1.01 -7.91 -5.04
CA SER A 92 -0.22 -7.35 -4.48
C SER A 92 -0.24 -7.48 -2.96
N GLY A 93 0.09 -8.66 -2.43
CA GLY A 93 0.17 -8.90 -0.99
C GLY A 93 1.22 -8.03 -0.31
N ARG A 94 2.41 -7.89 -0.92
CA ARG A 94 3.48 -7.03 -0.42
C ARG A 94 3.11 -5.55 -0.46
N THR A 95 2.46 -5.11 -1.53
CA THR A 95 1.95 -3.73 -1.69
C THR A 95 0.90 -3.42 -0.61
N TRP A 96 -0.05 -4.33 -0.40
CA TRP A 96 -1.06 -4.19 0.64
C TRP A 96 -0.44 -4.14 2.03
N ARG A 97 0.45 -5.09 2.33
CA ARG A 97 1.12 -5.18 3.62
C ARG A 97 1.92 -3.91 3.95
N PHE A 98 2.61 -3.36 2.96
CA PHE A 98 3.32 -2.09 3.14
C PHE A 98 2.35 -0.95 3.49
N ALA A 99 1.24 -0.83 2.76
CA ALA A 99 0.22 0.18 3.03
C ALA A 99 -0.41 0.03 4.42
N GLU A 100 -0.66 -1.20 4.89
CA GLU A 100 -1.13 -1.46 6.26
C GLU A 100 -0.14 -1.01 7.32
N VAL A 101 1.14 -1.39 7.17
CA VAL A 101 2.18 -1.02 8.14
C VAL A 101 2.35 0.49 8.18
N LEU A 102 2.38 1.16 7.03
CA LEU A 102 2.47 2.61 6.96
C LEU A 102 1.25 3.30 7.57
N ALA A 103 0.04 2.82 7.30
CA ALA A 103 -1.18 3.34 7.87
C ALA A 103 -1.16 3.24 9.41
N GLN A 104 -0.79 2.08 9.93
CA GLN A 104 -0.70 1.84 11.37
C GLN A 104 0.40 2.69 12.03
N ALA A 105 1.58 2.79 11.40
CA ALA A 105 2.65 3.63 11.90
C ALA A 105 2.26 5.11 11.88
N THR A 106 1.54 5.56 10.86
CA THR A 106 1.03 6.94 10.76
C THR A 106 0.03 7.26 11.86
N ASP A 107 -0.88 6.32 12.15
CA ASP A 107 -1.85 6.45 13.23
C ASP A 107 -1.16 6.55 14.61
N VAL A 108 -0.17 5.69 14.87
CA VAL A 108 0.58 5.67 16.13
C VAL A 108 1.50 6.89 16.29
N MET A 109 2.17 7.31 15.21
CA MET A 109 3.17 8.39 15.24
C MET A 109 2.58 9.78 14.98
N GLY A 110 1.30 9.85 14.60
CA GLY A 110 0.55 11.08 14.35
C GLY A 110 0.90 11.81 13.03
N SER A 111 1.87 11.30 12.26
CA SER A 111 2.25 11.88 10.96
C SER A 111 2.93 10.84 10.06
N GLN A 112 2.56 10.86 8.78
CA GLN A 112 3.14 9.98 7.77
C GLN A 112 4.65 10.23 7.59
N ALA A 113 5.10 11.48 7.70
CA ALA A 113 6.52 11.81 7.57
C ALA A 113 7.38 11.16 8.68
N VAL A 114 6.84 11.10 9.90
CA VAL A 114 7.51 10.45 11.04
C VAL A 114 7.49 8.93 10.85
N ALA A 115 6.37 8.38 10.37
CA ALA A 115 6.24 6.96 10.05
C ALA A 115 7.21 6.52 8.95
N GLU A 116 7.39 7.31 7.90
CA GLU A 116 8.36 7.03 6.83
C GLU A 116 9.80 7.08 7.36
N SER A 117 10.15 8.08 8.17
CA SER A 117 11.48 8.14 8.80
C SER A 117 11.74 6.95 9.73
N TRP A 118 10.70 6.45 10.41
CA TRP A 118 10.80 5.25 11.23
C TRP A 118 10.99 3.99 10.39
N LEU A 119 10.30 3.87 9.25
CA LEU A 119 10.49 2.74 8.32
C LEU A 119 11.89 2.69 7.71
N GLU A 120 12.55 3.85 7.51
CA GLU A 120 13.95 3.93 7.07
C GLU A 120 14.95 3.64 8.22
N SER A 121 14.51 3.72 9.46
CA SER A 121 15.39 3.55 10.61
C SER A 121 15.72 2.06 10.83
N PRO A 122 17.00 1.71 11.04
CA PRO A 122 17.37 0.33 11.35
C PRO A 122 16.68 -0.10 12.64
N ALA A 123 15.83 -1.11 12.55
CA ALA A 123 15.20 -1.72 13.70
C ALA A 123 16.19 -2.69 14.35
N ILE A 124 16.62 -2.39 15.58
CA ILE A 124 17.57 -3.21 16.36
C ILE A 124 17.08 -4.66 16.55
N GLY A 125 15.76 -4.92 16.43
CA GLY A 125 15.16 -6.25 16.49
C GLY A 125 15.06 -6.98 15.14
N LEU A 126 15.51 -6.36 14.04
CA LEU A 126 15.56 -6.92 12.69
C LEU A 126 17.02 -6.85 12.21
N ASP A 127 17.92 -7.51 12.94
CA ASP A 127 19.31 -7.69 12.48
C ASP A 127 19.30 -8.28 11.06
N ASN A 128 19.91 -7.56 10.14
CA ASN A 128 20.12 -7.93 8.74
C ASN A 128 21.58 -7.68 8.38
#